data_AF-A0A945YZV2-F1
#
_entry.id   AF-A0A945YZV2-F1
#
_cell.length_a   1.000
_cell.length_b   1.000
_cell.length_c   1.000
_cell.angle_alpha   90.00
_cell.angle_beta   90.00
_cell.angle_gamma   90.00
#
_symmetry.space_group_name_H-M   'P 1'
#
loop_
_entity.id
_entity.type
_entity.pdbx_description
1 polymer ?
#
loop_
_entity_poly.entity_id
_entity_poly.type
_entity_poly.pdbx_seq_one_letter_code
_entity_poly.pdbx_strand_id
1 'polypeptide(L)'
;MQKAFSDFKKIRPYGNEGDGGNDGYRPSEGIYYQVYAPKIPNEKEAEAARKLKKDFEHLKTDWDQISKINLFYFVFNDKGAGVSIKLEKALAELKVNNENIEFKILLPKDLETTFLKLKKDEILALGFDVDSTKALRITSEFLDK
;
A
#
# COMPACT_ATOMS: atom_id res chain seq x y z
N MET A 1 -7.44 -0.01 -4.56
CA MET A 1 -8.02 0.40 -3.26
C MET A 1 -9.42 1.00 -3.40
N GLN A 2 -9.61 2.16 -4.05
CA GLN A 2 -10.95 2.81 -4.16
C GLN A 2 -12.06 1.91 -4.76
N LYS A 3 -11.73 1.05 -5.72
CA LYS A 3 -12.69 0.05 -6.26
C LYS A 3 -12.92 -1.12 -5.31
N ALA A 4 -11.91 -1.49 -4.53
CA ALA A 4 -11.97 -2.65 -3.63
C ALA A 4 -12.72 -2.35 -2.32
N PHE A 5 -12.73 -1.09 -1.89
CA PHE A 5 -13.29 -0.66 -0.61
C PHE A 5 -14.06 0.64 -0.80
N SER A 6 -15.39 0.58 -0.60
CA SER A 6 -16.29 1.71 -0.81
C SER A 6 -16.05 2.89 0.15
N ASP A 7 -15.49 2.62 1.33
CA ASP A 7 -15.18 3.63 2.34
C ASP A 7 -13.73 4.14 2.25
N PHE A 8 -12.93 3.66 1.29
CA PHE A 8 -11.56 4.11 1.12
C PHE A 8 -11.49 5.55 0.61
N LYS A 9 -10.77 6.39 1.35
CA LYS A 9 -10.52 7.79 1.03
C LYS A 9 -9.04 7.96 0.70
N LYS A 10 -8.76 8.40 -0.53
CA LYS A 10 -7.41 8.79 -0.94
C LYS A 10 -7.07 10.15 -0.32
N ILE A 11 -5.87 10.26 0.25
CA ILE A 11 -5.35 11.52 0.77
C ILE A 11 -4.38 12.10 -0.26
N ARG A 12 -4.39 13.43 -0.37
CA ARG A 12 -3.43 14.17 -1.17
C ARG A 12 -2.62 15.06 -0.21
N PRO A 13 -1.32 15.25 -0.46
CA PRO A 13 -0.54 16.19 0.33
C PRO A 13 -1.06 17.62 0.17
N TYR A 14 -0.98 18.41 1.24
CA TYR A 14 -1.39 19.82 1.27
C TYR A 14 -0.20 20.75 1.57
N GLY A 15 0.28 21.47 0.56
CA GLY A 15 1.37 22.43 0.72
C GLY A 15 2.58 21.85 1.44
N ASN A 16 3.08 22.56 2.44
CA ASN A 16 4.20 22.13 3.28
C ASN A 16 3.79 21.16 4.41
N GLU A 17 2.49 21.04 4.71
CA GLU A 17 1.97 20.12 5.73
C GLU A 17 2.06 18.66 5.26
N GLY A 18 2.10 18.45 3.94
CA GLY A 18 2.16 17.11 3.37
C GLY A 18 0.85 16.35 3.59
N ASP A 19 0.93 15.04 3.71
CA ASP A 19 -0.21 14.12 3.92
C ASP A 19 -0.24 13.53 5.35
N GLY A 20 0.65 13.98 6.23
CA GLY A 20 0.78 13.49 7.60
C GLY A 20 1.17 12.01 7.70
N GLY A 21 1.87 11.44 6.70
CA GLY A 21 2.23 10.01 6.71
C GLY A 21 1.05 9.09 6.39
N ASN A 22 0.12 9.57 5.56
CA ASN A 22 -1.05 8.83 5.11
C ASN A 22 -1.39 9.11 3.64
N ASP A 23 -1.30 8.11 2.77
CA ASP A 23 -1.74 8.23 1.36
C ASP A 23 -3.22 7.88 1.16
N GLY A 24 -3.83 7.21 2.13
CA GLY A 24 -5.23 6.81 2.07
C GLY A 24 -5.66 6.02 3.28
N TYR A 25 -6.95 6.10 3.62
CA TYR A 25 -7.48 5.46 4.82
C TYR A 25 -8.93 5.02 4.67
N ARG A 26 -9.36 4.14 5.58
CA ARG A 26 -10.73 3.63 5.71
C ARG A 26 -11.24 4.02 7.10
N PRO A 27 -12.00 5.11 7.23
CA PRO A 27 -12.39 5.68 8.52
C PRO A 27 -13.31 4.77 9.32
N SER A 28 -14.12 3.94 8.66
CA SER A 28 -15.07 3.08 9.35
C SER A 28 -14.39 2.03 10.23
N GLU A 29 -13.18 1.62 9.86
CA GLU A 29 -12.40 0.58 10.54
C GLU A 29 -11.08 1.13 11.16
N GLY A 30 -10.74 2.40 10.94
CA GLY A 30 -9.47 2.97 11.40
C GLY A 30 -8.25 2.34 10.73
N ILE A 31 -8.35 2.03 9.43
CA ILE A 31 -7.28 1.40 8.65
C ILE A 31 -6.58 2.46 7.80
N TYR A 32 -5.27 2.57 7.93
CA TYR A 32 -4.44 3.57 7.28
C TYR A 32 -3.42 2.93 6.34
N TYR A 33 -3.07 3.63 5.26
CA TYR A 33 -2.16 3.14 4.22
C TYR A 33 -1.14 4.22 3.88
N GLN A 34 0.14 3.94 4.12
CA GLN A 34 1.25 4.77 3.64
C GLN A 34 2.01 4.02 2.55
N VAL A 35 2.20 4.65 1.39
CA VAL A 35 2.93 4.07 0.26
C VAL A 35 4.40 4.45 0.33
N TYR A 36 5.26 3.45 0.16
CA TYR A 36 6.70 3.62 -0.02
C TYR A 36 7.21 2.75 -1.17
N ALA A 37 7.62 3.41 -2.27
CA ALA A 37 8.11 2.75 -3.47
C ALA A 37 9.53 3.24 -3.84
N PRO A 38 10.59 2.71 -3.21
CA PRO A 38 11.95 3.11 -3.53
C PRO A 38 12.35 2.68 -4.95
N LYS A 39 13.21 3.47 -5.59
CA LYS A 39 13.75 3.16 -6.93
C LYS A 39 14.64 1.91 -6.94
N ILE A 40 15.37 1.69 -5.85
CA ILE A 40 16.26 0.53 -5.63
C ILE A 40 15.99 0.00 -4.20
N PRO A 41 15.17 -1.06 -4.04
CA PRO A 41 14.77 -1.54 -2.71
C PRO A 41 15.92 -2.12 -1.89
N ASN A 42 16.77 -2.93 -2.53
CA ASN A 42 17.80 -3.73 -1.84
C ASN A 42 18.93 -2.88 -1.24
N GLU A 43 19.23 -1.72 -1.84
CA GLU A 43 20.26 -0.80 -1.33
C GLU A 43 19.74 0.11 -0.19
N LYS A 44 18.43 0.11 0.06
CA LYS A 44 17.74 1.09 0.91
C LYS A 44 16.88 0.44 2.00
N GLU A 45 17.14 -0.79 2.40
CA GLU A 45 16.33 -1.46 3.42
C GLU A 45 16.35 -0.77 4.79
N ALA A 46 17.51 -0.24 5.19
CA ALA A 46 17.62 0.57 6.42
C ALA A 46 16.84 1.88 6.30
N GLU A 47 16.76 2.44 5.09
CA GLU A 47 15.95 3.62 4.79
C GLU A 47 14.46 3.28 4.82
N ALA A 48 14.05 2.13 4.28
CA ALA A 48 12.68 1.64 4.35
C ALA A 48 12.22 1.46 5.82
N ALA A 49 13.05 0.82 6.66
CA ALA A 49 12.76 0.65 8.08
C ALA A 49 12.66 1.99 8.83
N ARG A 50 13.53 2.96 8.50
CA ARG A 50 13.45 4.33 9.03
C ARG A 50 12.19 5.05 8.56
N LYS A 51 11.81 4.89 7.29
CA LYS A 51 10.61 5.49 6.70
C LYS A 51 9.35 4.94 7.33
N LEU A 52 9.23 3.62 7.46
CA LEU A 52 8.14 2.96 8.18
C LEU A 52 7.88 3.59 9.54
N LYS A 53 8.93 3.72 10.38
CA LYS A 53 8.81 4.33 11.71
C LYS A 53 8.43 5.82 11.62
N LYS A 54 9.14 6.58 10.80
CA LYS A 54 8.91 8.03 10.66
C LYS A 54 7.49 8.34 10.19
N ASP A 55 7.02 7.64 9.17
CA ASP A 55 5.72 7.87 8.58
C ASP A 55 4.61 7.48 9.57
N PHE A 56 4.78 6.41 10.35
CA PHE A 56 3.85 6.07 11.43
C PHE A 56 3.83 7.12 12.56
N GLU A 57 4.98 7.66 12.98
CA GLU A 57 5.00 8.71 14.01
C GLU A 57 4.26 9.98 13.54
N HIS A 58 4.43 10.36 12.27
CA HIS A 58 3.64 11.44 11.67
C HIS A 58 2.15 11.09 11.64
N LEU A 59 1.80 9.88 11.19
CA LEU A 59 0.42 9.41 11.18
C LEU A 59 -0.22 9.50 12.57
N LYS A 60 0.46 8.99 13.59
CA LYS A 60 -0.04 9.02 14.96
C LYS A 60 -0.22 10.44 15.50
N THR A 61 0.65 11.36 15.11
CA THR A 61 0.59 12.77 15.52
C THR A 61 -0.54 13.53 14.83
N ASP A 62 -0.74 13.28 13.53
CA ASP A 62 -1.60 14.10 12.68
C ASP A 62 -3.00 13.48 12.44
N TRP A 63 -3.16 12.18 12.66
CA TRP A 63 -4.39 11.46 12.29
C TRP A 63 -5.14 10.81 13.45
N ASP A 64 -4.51 10.57 14.60
CA ASP A 64 -5.19 9.88 15.72
C ASP A 64 -6.35 10.72 16.29
N GLN A 65 -6.26 12.04 16.21
CA GLN A 65 -7.34 12.98 16.52
C GLN A 65 -8.46 13.04 15.46
N ILE A 66 -8.19 12.58 14.23
CA ILE A 66 -9.16 12.59 13.13
C ILE A 66 -10.00 11.31 13.17
N SER A 67 -9.33 10.16 13.30
CA SER A 67 -9.95 8.86 13.46
C SER A 67 -8.96 7.91 14.10
N LYS A 68 -9.39 7.19 15.13
CA LYS A 68 -8.57 6.21 15.85
C LYS A 68 -7.84 5.29 14.88
N ILE A 69 -6.55 5.10 15.11
CA ILE A 69 -5.72 4.18 14.35
C ILE A 69 -5.88 2.78 14.95
N ASN A 70 -6.43 1.85 14.18
CA ASN A 70 -6.53 0.44 14.58
C ASN A 70 -5.55 -0.44 13.79
N LEU A 71 -5.31 -0.12 12.52
CA LEU A 71 -4.41 -0.87 11.64
C LEU A 71 -3.64 0.08 10.72
N PHE A 72 -2.32 -0.06 10.70
CA PHE A 72 -1.44 0.64 9.77
C PHE A 72 -0.82 -0.34 8.76
N TYR A 73 -1.10 -0.08 7.48
CA TYR A 73 -0.45 -0.73 6.35
C TYR A 73 0.68 0.13 5.81
N PHE A 74 1.89 -0.42 5.83
CA PHE A 74 3.01 0.10 5.06
C PHE A 74 3.05 -0.59 3.69
N VAL A 75 2.61 0.11 2.66
CA VAL A 75 2.53 -0.41 1.29
C VAL A 75 3.91 -0.30 0.64
N PHE A 76 4.64 -1.40 0.66
CA PHE A 76 6.04 -1.45 0.26
C PHE A 76 6.20 -2.08 -1.10
N ASN A 77 6.77 -1.34 -2.06
CA ASN A 77 7.17 -1.92 -3.35
C ASN A 77 8.51 -2.65 -3.20
N ASP A 78 8.43 -3.95 -2.94
CA ASP A 78 9.59 -4.84 -2.80
C ASP A 78 10.29 -5.15 -4.12
N LYS A 79 9.69 -4.81 -5.28
CA LYS A 79 10.17 -5.19 -6.62
C LYS A 79 10.47 -6.68 -6.76
N GLY A 80 9.75 -7.54 -6.03
CA GLY A 80 9.93 -8.99 -6.03
C GLY A 80 11.09 -9.50 -5.17
N ALA A 81 11.76 -8.64 -4.39
CA ALA A 81 12.82 -9.05 -3.46
C ALA A 81 12.29 -9.51 -2.09
N GLY A 82 10.99 -9.31 -1.80
CA GLY A 82 10.40 -9.59 -0.50
C GLY A 82 10.73 -8.56 0.58
N VAL A 83 10.45 -8.92 1.83
CA VAL A 83 10.66 -8.07 3.01
C VAL A 83 11.93 -8.49 3.74
N SER A 84 12.75 -7.52 4.14
CA SER A 84 13.98 -7.80 4.87
C SER A 84 13.79 -7.84 6.39
N ILE A 85 14.72 -8.52 7.07
CA ILE A 85 14.73 -8.63 8.53
C ILE A 85 14.77 -7.25 9.24
N LYS A 86 15.36 -6.23 8.60
CA LYS A 86 15.41 -4.88 9.17
C LYS A 86 14.02 -4.24 9.21
N LEU A 87 13.21 -4.46 8.17
CA LEU A 87 11.85 -3.95 8.09
C LEU A 87 10.93 -4.71 9.06
N GLU A 88 11.08 -6.04 9.16
CA GLU A 88 10.36 -6.85 10.17
C GLU A 88 10.70 -6.45 11.60
N LYS A 89 11.98 -6.20 11.92
CA LYS A 89 12.39 -5.67 13.24
C LYS A 89 11.73 -4.33 13.54
N ALA A 90 11.72 -3.41 12.57
CA ALA A 90 11.05 -2.13 12.74
C ALA A 90 9.54 -2.28 12.99
N LEU A 91 8.88 -3.20 12.27
CA LEU A 91 7.47 -3.53 12.48
C LEU A 91 7.21 -4.10 13.89
N ALA A 92 8.09 -4.99 14.37
CA ALA A 92 7.99 -5.58 15.70
C ALA A 92 8.18 -4.53 16.81
N GLU A 93 9.15 -3.63 16.66
CA GLU A 93 9.34 -2.51 17.60
C GLU A 93 8.13 -1.58 17.65
N LEU A 94 7.51 -1.27 16.50
CA LEU A 94 6.28 -0.48 16.47
C LEU A 94 5.13 -1.18 17.19
N LYS A 95 4.96 -2.50 17.01
CA LYS A 95 3.94 -3.30 17.71
C LYS A 95 4.11 -3.26 19.23
N VAL A 96 5.34 -3.44 19.72
CA VAL A 96 5.65 -3.38 21.17
C VAL A 96 5.31 -2.00 21.75
N ASN A 97 5.61 -0.92 21.03
CA ASN A 97 5.36 0.44 21.50
C ASN A 97 3.90 0.90 21.33
N ASN A 98 3.05 0.11 20.66
CA ASN A 98 1.69 0.48 20.29
C ASN A 98 0.76 -0.75 20.34
N GLU A 99 0.58 -1.34 21.51
CA GLU A 99 -0.10 -2.64 21.72
C GLU A 99 -1.54 -2.71 21.15
N ASN A 100 -2.23 -1.57 21.02
CA ASN A 100 -3.61 -1.50 20.51
C ASN A 100 -3.69 -1.26 19.00
N ILE A 101 -2.57 -1.23 18.30
CA ILE A 101 -2.49 -0.95 16.86
C ILE A 101 -1.88 -2.15 16.15
N GLU A 102 -2.56 -2.65 15.13
CA GLU A 102 -2.00 -3.66 14.24
C GLU A 102 -1.09 -3.00 13.18
N PHE A 103 0.03 -3.64 12.88
CA PHE A 103 0.97 -3.19 11.84
C PHE A 103 1.19 -4.30 10.83
N LYS A 104 1.03 -3.97 9.55
CA LYS A 104 1.20 -4.90 8.43
C LYS A 104 1.98 -4.24 7.30
N ILE A 105 2.77 -5.06 6.60
CA ILE A 105 3.37 -4.69 5.33
C ILE A 105 2.47 -5.21 4.23
N LEU A 106 2.17 -4.37 3.25
CA LEU A 106 1.35 -4.73 2.10
C LEU A 106 2.22 -4.66 0.84
N LEU A 107 2.39 -5.80 0.18
CA LEU A 107 3.28 -5.95 -0.96
C LEU A 107 2.51 -5.83 -2.29
N PRO A 108 3.21 -5.68 -3.43
CA PRO A 108 2.57 -5.65 -4.75
C PRO A 108 1.69 -6.89 -5.02
N LYS A 109 2.11 -8.06 -4.54
CA LYS A 109 1.33 -9.31 -4.66
C LYS A 109 0.00 -9.26 -3.87
N ASP A 110 -0.03 -8.54 -2.75
CA ASP A 110 -1.25 -8.35 -1.97
C ASP A 110 -2.21 -7.37 -2.67
N LEU A 111 -1.66 -6.32 -3.30
CA LEU A 111 -2.43 -5.43 -4.17
C LEU A 111 -2.98 -6.17 -5.39
N GLU A 112 -2.19 -7.04 -6.01
CA GLU A 112 -2.61 -7.89 -7.12
C GLU A 112 -3.75 -8.81 -6.69
N THR A 113 -3.62 -9.48 -5.54
CA THR A 113 -4.66 -10.33 -4.97
C THR A 113 -5.95 -9.53 -4.70
N THR A 114 -5.82 -8.28 -4.24
CA THR A 114 -6.95 -7.38 -4.03
C THR A 114 -7.59 -6.97 -5.36
N PHE A 115 -6.78 -6.70 -6.39
CA PHE A 115 -7.23 -6.34 -7.73
C PHE A 115 -7.96 -7.49 -8.42
N LEU A 116 -7.45 -8.72 -8.32
CA LEU A 116 -8.05 -9.91 -8.92
C LEU A 116 -9.40 -10.31 -8.31
N LYS A 117 -9.78 -9.72 -7.16
CA LYS A 117 -11.11 -9.89 -6.55
C LYS A 117 -12.15 -8.91 -7.09
N LEU A 118 -11.74 -7.90 -7.86
CA LEU A 118 -12.65 -6.94 -8.46
C LEU A 118 -13.50 -7.58 -9.55
N LYS A 119 -14.72 -7.06 -9.76
CA LYS A 119 -15.57 -7.51 -10.86
C LYS A 119 -15.03 -7.01 -12.21
N LYS A 120 -15.42 -7.69 -13.28
CA LYS A 120 -14.96 -7.39 -14.66
C LYS A 120 -15.21 -5.93 -15.05
N ASP A 121 -16.38 -5.39 -14.71
CA ASP A 121 -16.77 -4.00 -14.97
C ASP A 121 -15.94 -3.00 -14.15
N GLU A 122 -15.58 -3.34 -12.91
CA GLU A 122 -14.72 -2.51 -12.08
C GLU A 122 -13.28 -2.48 -12.59
N ILE A 123 -12.77 -3.63 -13.05
CA ILE A 123 -11.46 -3.76 -13.69
C ILE A 123 -11.42 -2.96 -15.00
N LEU A 124 -12.45 -3.08 -15.83
CA LEU A 124 -12.58 -2.31 -17.07
C LEU A 124 -12.61 -0.80 -16.81
N ALA A 125 -13.34 -0.36 -15.77
CA ALA A 125 -13.39 1.04 -15.37
C ALA A 125 -12.03 1.59 -14.86
N LEU A 126 -11.09 0.72 -14.48
CA LEU A 126 -9.72 1.10 -14.14
C LEU A 126 -8.80 1.19 -15.38
N GLY A 127 -9.33 0.95 -16.59
CA GLY A 127 -8.59 0.98 -17.84
C GLY A 127 -7.87 -0.34 -18.18
N PHE A 128 -8.11 -1.40 -17.42
CA PHE A 128 -7.59 -2.73 -17.71
C PHE A 128 -8.58 -3.46 -18.62
N ASP A 129 -8.15 -3.74 -19.83
CA ASP A 129 -8.93 -4.56 -20.75
C ASP A 129 -8.72 -6.05 -20.42
N VAL A 130 -9.80 -6.71 -20.00
CA VAL A 130 -9.84 -8.13 -19.66
C VAL A 130 -10.53 -8.95 -20.76
N ASP A 131 -10.67 -8.39 -21.96
CA ASP A 131 -11.15 -9.14 -23.12
C ASP A 131 -10.09 -10.17 -23.55
N SER A 132 -10.45 -11.45 -23.42
CA SER A 132 -9.61 -12.58 -23.81
C SER A 132 -9.25 -12.58 -25.30
N THR A 133 -10.03 -11.92 -26.16
CA THR A 133 -9.72 -11.80 -27.59
C THR A 133 -8.48 -10.95 -27.85
N LYS A 134 -8.20 -9.94 -27.01
CA LYS A 134 -6.94 -9.17 -27.07
C LYS A 134 -5.76 -9.97 -26.53
N ALA A 135 -5.94 -10.75 -25.47
CA ALA A 135 -4.89 -11.61 -24.93
C ALA A 135 -4.42 -12.64 -25.98
N LEU A 136 -5.37 -13.23 -26.71
CA LEU A 136 -5.09 -14.15 -27.82
C LEU A 136 -4.39 -13.43 -28.97
N ARG A 137 -4.81 -12.20 -29.33
CA ARG A 137 -4.18 -11.41 -30.39
C ARG A 137 -2.75 -11.00 -30.07
N ILE A 138 -2.47 -10.55 -28.84
CA ILE A 138 -1.11 -10.22 -28.39
C ILE A 138 -0.23 -11.48 -28.41
N THR A 139 -0.78 -12.62 -28.00
CA THR A 139 -0.06 -13.91 -28.00
C THR A 139 0.24 -14.36 -29.43
N SER A 140 -0.69 -14.23 -30.38
CA SER A 140 -0.41 -14.54 -31.79
C SER A 140 0.63 -13.60 -32.39
N GLU A 141 0.53 -12.29 -32.13
CA GLU A 141 1.50 -11.29 -32.59
C GLU A 141 2.93 -11.53 -32.02
N PHE A 142 3.03 -12.14 -30.84
CA PHE A 142 4.31 -12.54 -30.24
C PHE A 142 4.87 -13.87 -30.78
N LEU A 143 4.00 -14.80 -31.18
CA LEU A 143 4.39 -16.10 -31.76
C LEU A 143 4.78 -16.00 -33.23
N ASP A 144 4.30 -14.97 -33.94
CA ASP A 144 4.62 -14.68 -35.34
C ASP A 144 5.90 -13.84 -35.53
N LYS A 145 6.71 -13.65 -34.47
CA LYS A 145 8.03 -12.99 -34.49
C LYS A 145 9.15 -13.98 -34.14
#